data_AF-A0A9D4JPI3-F1
#
_entry.id   AF-A0A9D4JPI3-F1
#
_cell.length_a   1.000
_cell.length_b   1.000
_cell.length_c   1.000
_cell.angle_alpha   90.00
_cell.angle_beta   90.00
_cell.angle_gamma   90.00
#
_symmetry.space_group_name_H-M   'P 1'
#
loop_
_entity.id
_entity.type
_entity.pdbx_description
1 polymer ?
#
loop_
_entity_poly.entity_id
_entity_poly.type
_entity_poly.pdbx_seq_one_letter_code
_entity_poly.pdbx_strand_id
1 'polypeptide(L)' 'MVYVGETSRSLKERAKEHEADVRLRRDKPISEHFNGAGHRVQDMGVSVLTQIRDSSH' A
#
# COMPACT_ATOMS: atom_id res chain seq x y z
N MET A 1 7.39 -4.81 -10.17
CA MET A 1 8.03 -3.65 -9.48
C MET A 1 7.46 -3.56 -8.06
N VAL A 2 8.08 -2.82 -7.13
CA VAL A 2 7.59 -2.68 -5.74
C VAL A 2 7.00 -1.27 -5.55
N TYR A 3 5.86 -1.16 -4.88
CA TYR A 3 5.28 0.12 -4.44
C TYR A 3 5.75 0.45 -3.02
N VAL A 4 6.22 1.68 -2.80
CA VAL A 4 6.65 2.19 -1.48
C VAL A 4 5.79 3.40 -1.13
N GLY A 5 5.29 3.44 0.11
CA GLY A 5 4.51 4.56 0.63
C GLY A 5 4.65 4.68 2.15
N GLU A 6 4.27 5.83 2.67
CA GLU A 6 4.31 6.14 4.10
C GLU A 6 2.89 6.21 4.70
N THR A 7 2.79 5.94 6.00
CA THR A 7 1.55 6.15 6.75
C THR A 7 1.81 6.31 8.24
N SER A 8 1.04 7.20 8.88
CA SER A 8 0.93 7.30 10.35
C SER A 8 -0.17 6.39 10.93
N ARG A 9 -1.01 5.79 10.07
CA ARG A 9 -2.08 4.87 10.47
C ARG A 9 -1.53 3.46 10.65
N SER A 10 -2.33 2.56 11.20
CA SER A 10 -1.90 1.17 11.33
C SER A 10 -1.65 0.55 9.94
N LEU A 11 -0.64 -0.31 9.84
CA LEU A 11 -0.33 -1.04 8.59
C LEU A 11 -1.54 -1.82 8.08
N LYS A 12 -2.32 -2.39 9.01
CA LYS A 12 -3.53 -3.15 8.70
C LYS A 12 -4.59 -2.29 7.99
N GLU A 13 -4.84 -1.08 8.48
CA GLU A 13 -5.78 -0.16 7.84
C GLU A 13 -5.27 0.29 6.49
N ARG A 14 -3.99 0.69 6.41
CA ARG A 14 -3.40 1.16 5.16
C ARG A 14 -3.39 0.09 4.08
N ALA A 15 -3.08 -1.16 4.44
CA ALA A 15 -3.14 -2.30 3.53
C ALA A 15 -4.56 -2.57 3.01
N LYS A 16 -5.58 -2.51 3.87
CA LYS A 16 -6.98 -2.68 3.45
C LYS A 16 -7.46 -1.58 2.50
N GLU A 17 -7.07 -0.34 2.75
CA GLU A 17 -7.40 0.76 1.83
C GLU A 17 -6.77 0.57 0.47
N HIS A 18 -5.51 0.16 0.46
CA HIS A 18 -4.77 -0.16 -0.76
C HIS A 18 -5.41 -1.30 -1.53
N GLU A 19 -5.80 -2.37 -0.85
CA GLU A 19 -6.55 -3.47 -1.45
C GLU A 19 -7.87 -2.98 -2.07
N ALA A 20 -8.61 -2.12 -1.36
CA ALA A 20 -9.84 -1.52 -1.88
C ALA A 20 -9.58 -0.59 -3.07
N ASP A 21 -8.52 0.23 -3.03
CA ASP A 21 -8.13 1.13 -4.10
C ASP A 21 -7.84 0.36 -5.39
N VAL A 22 -7.11 -0.76 -5.28
CA VAL A 22 -6.83 -1.67 -6.41
C VAL A 22 -8.11 -2.34 -6.92
N ARG A 23 -8.91 -2.95 -6.02
CA ARG A 23 -10.15 -3.66 -6.40
C ARG A 23 -11.18 -2.75 -7.08
N LEU A 24 -11.31 -1.51 -6.61
CA LEU A 24 -12.26 -0.52 -7.13
C LEU A 24 -11.68 0.32 -8.27
N ARG A 25 -10.43 0.04 -8.70
CA ARG A 25 -9.74 0.80 -9.75
C ARG A 25 -9.77 2.30 -9.52
N ARG A 26 -9.56 2.73 -8.27
CA ARG A 26 -9.50 4.15 -7.95
C ARG A 26 -8.30 4.79 -8.63
N ASP A 27 -8.40 6.08 -8.94
CA ASP A 27 -7.32 6.86 -9.51
C ASP A 27 -6.23 7.14 -8.46
N LYS A 28 -5.34 6.15 -8.27
CA LYS A 28 -4.21 6.20 -7.35
C LYS A 28 -3.03 5.39 -7.89
N PRO A 29 -1.78 5.80 -7.59
CA PRO A 29 -0.59 5.11 -8.10
C PRO A 29 -0.54 3.60 -7.80
N ILE A 30 -1.00 3.17 -6.62
CA ILE A 30 -1.04 1.75 -6.28
C ILE A 30 -2.06 0.96 -7.12
N SER A 31 -3.19 1.59 -7.43
CA SER A 31 -4.23 0.99 -8.25
C SER A 31 -3.73 0.82 -9.67
N GLU A 32 -3.08 1.83 -10.24
CA GLU A 32 -2.42 1.73 -11.56
C GLU A 32 -1.33 0.65 -11.56
N HIS A 33 -0.53 0.58 -10.49
CA HIS A 33 0.54 -0.40 -10.36
C HIS A 33 0.04 -1.85 -10.37
N PHE A 34 -0.96 -2.17 -9.53
CA PHE A 34 -1.47 -3.52 -9.36
C PHE A 34 -2.61 -3.88 -10.33
N ASN A 35 -3.15 -2.92 -11.08
CA ASN A 35 -4.02 -3.19 -12.23
C ASN A 35 -3.28 -3.16 -13.58
N GLY A 36 -1.96 -2.93 -13.58
CA GLY A 36 -1.08 -3.01 -14.75
C GLY A 36 -0.72 -4.46 -15.15
N ALA A 37 0.14 -4.62 -16.16
CA ALA A 37 0.46 -5.93 -16.71
C ALA A 37 1.24 -6.83 -15.71
N GLY A 38 0.62 -7.96 -15.34
CA GLY A 38 1.29 -9.06 -14.63
C GLY A 38 1.13 -9.08 -13.10
N HIS A 39 0.41 -8.13 -12.52
CA HIS A 39 0.15 -8.07 -11.08
C HIS A 39 -1.34 -8.21 -10.79
N ARG A 40 -1.72 -9.00 -9.77
CA ARG A 40 -3.08 -9.06 -9.24
C ARG A 40 -3.08 -8.57 -7.80
N VAL A 41 -4.24 -8.12 -7.32
CA VAL A 41 -4.43 -7.76 -5.90
C VAL A 41 -4.07 -8.91 -4.94
N GLN A 42 -4.23 -10.16 -5.40
CA GLN A 42 -3.89 -11.37 -4.66
C GLN A 42 -2.38 -11.53 -4.43
N ASP A 43 -1.55 -10.88 -5.25
CA ASP A 43 -0.10 -10.90 -5.16
C ASP A 43 0.44 -9.79 -4.25
N MET A 44 -0.44 -9.02 -3.60
CA MET A 44 -0.06 -7.89 -2.76
C MET A 44 0.48 -8.35 -1.40
N GLY A 45 1.79 -8.25 -1.23
CA GLY A 45 2.47 -8.34 0.06
C GLY A 45 2.77 -6.96 0.65
N VAL A 46 2.74 -6.84 1.97
CA VAL A 46 3.10 -5.60 2.68
C VAL A 46 4.22 -5.90 3.67
N SER A 47 5.28 -5.10 3.62
CA SER A 47 6.40 -5.16 4.57
C SER A 47 6.77 -3.75 5.04
N VAL A 48 7.25 -3.65 6.28
CA VAL A 48 7.72 -2.39 6.86
C VAL A 48 9.19 -2.21 6.50
N LEU A 49 9.51 -1.12 5.82
CA LEU A 49 10.91 -0.73 5.57
C LEU A 49 11.49 0.01 6.78
N THR A 50 10.76 0.99 7.29
CA THR A 50 11.19 1.85 8.41
C THR A 50 10.01 2.21 9.28
N GLN A 51 10.16 2.10 10.59
CA GLN A 51 9.22 2.66 11.57
C GLN A 51 9.85 3.89 12.21
N ILE A 52 9.29 5.07 11.91
CA ILE A 52 9.69 6.31 12.56
C ILE A 52 8.96 6.38 13.91
N ARG A 53 9.71 6.30 15.01
CA ARG A 53 9.17 6.58 16.35
C ARG A 53 9.31 8.07 16.57
N ASP A 54 8.21 8.74 16.90
CA ASP A 54 8.27 10.12 17.32
C ASP A 54 9.02 10.18 18.66
N SER A 55 10.26 10.67 18.63
CA SER A 55 11.12 10.85 19.79
C SER A 55 10.94 12.25 20.40
N SER A 56 9.69 12.65 20.58
CA SER A 56 9.32 13.85 21.34
C SER A 56 9.22 13.46 22.82
N HIS A 57 10.31 13.69 23.56
CA HIS A 57 10.37 13.70 25.02
C HIS A 57 10.23 15.13 25.55
#